data_AF-A0A9D8NQE7-F1
#
_entry.id   AF-A0A9D8NQE7-F1
#
_cell.length_a   1.000
_cell.length_b   1.000
_cell.length_c   1.000
_cell.angle_alpha   90.00
_cell.angle_beta   90.00
_cell.angle_gamma   90.00
#
_symmetry.space_group_name_H-M   'P 1'
#
loop_
_entity.id
_entity.type
_entity.pdbx_description
1 polymer ?
#
loop_
_entity_poly.entity_id
_entity_poly.type
_entity_poly.pdbx_seq_one_letter_code
_entity_poly.pdbx_strand_id
1 'polypeptide(L)'
;MGCKSFRDDKKRLDDLISWSVTHNLVEKEGQAVIAYTHQSFQEYLAAIYLKNRLCMDNRINQDILEECLEYRRWDETVVFTVGLLEKETAKVLINTIWRYDLYLAGSCLGEYKGLRSEFKGLIDELLKNIKNEEARHVLIKISEPVLIEKLIALFNTFAGGDAADVLGKIGSEKAVDPLIKFFNDKDADTDVRRRAADVLGKITKKLKEEEQDKLFARIYSLKFDINLKDSLITEIKNVTARRFIKISKLARKQMPE
;
A
#
# COMPACT_ATOMS: atom_id res chain seq x y z
N MET A 1 -50.05 2.44 6.51
CA MET A 1 -49.39 2.85 5.25
C MET A 1 -48.09 2.09 4.93
N GLY A 2 -47.62 1.14 5.75
CA GLY A 2 -46.31 0.49 5.56
C GLY A 2 -46.23 -0.72 4.60
N CYS A 3 -47.32 -1.22 4.01
CA CYS A 3 -47.27 -2.49 3.27
C CYS A 3 -46.97 -2.34 1.76
N LYS A 4 -47.18 -1.14 1.17
CA LYS A 4 -46.89 -0.88 -0.24
C LYS A 4 -45.40 -0.65 -0.53
N SER A 5 -44.68 0.10 0.32
CA SER A 5 -43.25 0.35 0.10
C SER A 5 -42.42 -0.95 0.17
N PHE A 6 -42.72 -1.82 1.14
CA PHE A 6 -42.04 -3.12 1.26
C PHE A 6 -42.24 -4.05 0.06
N ARG A 7 -43.39 -4.00 -0.64
CA ARG A 7 -43.60 -4.77 -1.87
C ARG A 7 -42.81 -4.21 -3.04
N ASP A 8 -42.73 -2.89 -3.15
CA ASP A 8 -41.95 -2.22 -4.19
C ASP A 8 -40.44 -2.45 -3.99
N ASP A 9 -39.97 -2.48 -2.74
CA ASP A 9 -38.57 -2.78 -2.41
C ASP A 9 -38.20 -4.23 -2.71
N LYS A 10 -39.08 -5.19 -2.40
CA LYS A 10 -38.88 -6.60 -2.77
C LYS A 10 -38.81 -6.77 -4.28
N LYS A 11 -39.74 -6.15 -5.02
CA LYS A 11 -39.75 -6.23 -6.48
C LYS A 11 -38.48 -5.64 -7.09
N ARG A 12 -38.04 -4.48 -6.60
CA ARG A 12 -36.76 -3.88 -7.03
C ARG A 12 -35.57 -4.78 -6.75
N LEU A 13 -35.55 -5.46 -5.60
CA LEU A 13 -34.48 -6.41 -5.27
C LEU A 13 -34.50 -7.62 -6.20
N ASP A 14 -35.68 -8.19 -6.47
CA ASP A 14 -35.85 -9.33 -7.39
C ASP A 14 -35.42 -8.96 -8.83
N ASP A 15 -35.75 -7.76 -9.29
CA ASP A 15 -35.34 -7.22 -10.59
C ASP A 15 -33.81 -7.04 -10.66
N LEU A 16 -33.19 -6.53 -9.58
CA LEU A 16 -31.75 -6.31 -9.49
C LEU A 16 -30.97 -7.63 -9.42
N ILE A 17 -31.49 -8.64 -8.71
CA ILE A 17 -30.93 -9.99 -8.69
C ILE A 17 -31.02 -10.61 -10.08
N SER A 18 -32.19 -10.57 -10.73
CA SER A 18 -32.34 -11.11 -12.09
C SER A 18 -31.38 -10.44 -13.07
N TRP A 19 -31.29 -9.11 -13.03
CA TRP A 19 -30.35 -8.36 -13.84
C TRP A 19 -28.90 -8.81 -13.59
N SER A 20 -28.51 -8.93 -12.32
CA SER A 20 -27.15 -9.33 -11.95
C SER A 20 -26.82 -10.77 -12.38
N VAL A 21 -27.79 -11.69 -12.34
CA VAL A 21 -27.63 -13.05 -12.86
C VAL A 21 -27.46 -13.04 -14.39
N THR A 22 -28.28 -12.27 -15.11
CA THR A 22 -28.17 -12.18 -16.58
C THR A 22 -26.83 -11.58 -17.05
N HIS A 23 -26.15 -10.83 -16.19
CA HIS A 23 -24.84 -10.22 -16.46
C HIS A 23 -23.67 -11.00 -15.81
N ASN A 24 -23.90 -12.23 -15.33
CA ASN A 24 -22.89 -13.09 -14.69
C ASN A 24 -22.17 -12.48 -13.48
N LEU A 25 -22.82 -11.54 -12.78
CA LEU A 25 -22.31 -10.95 -11.54
C LEU A 25 -22.58 -11.86 -10.33
N VAL A 26 -23.63 -12.67 -10.44
CA VAL A 26 -24.05 -13.64 -9.44
C VAL A 26 -24.57 -14.91 -10.13
N GLU A 27 -24.24 -16.05 -9.54
CA GLU A 27 -24.79 -17.35 -9.86
C GLU A 27 -25.97 -17.65 -8.94
N LYS A 28 -26.98 -18.33 -9.47
CA LYS A 28 -28.13 -18.75 -8.68
C LYS A 28 -28.01 -20.23 -8.39
N GLU A 29 -27.60 -20.58 -7.17
CA GLU A 29 -27.58 -21.96 -6.69
C GLU A 29 -28.95 -22.31 -6.06
N GLY A 30 -29.84 -22.87 -6.87
CA GLY A 30 -31.18 -23.26 -6.43
C GLY A 30 -32.14 -22.07 -6.23
N GLN A 31 -33.19 -22.25 -5.41
CA GLN A 31 -34.25 -21.24 -5.27
C GLN A 31 -33.93 -20.12 -4.27
N ALA A 32 -32.99 -20.34 -3.35
CA ALA A 32 -32.77 -19.45 -2.19
C ALA A 32 -31.32 -18.97 -2.01
N VAL A 33 -30.34 -19.51 -2.74
CA VAL A 33 -28.93 -19.16 -2.58
C VAL A 33 -28.44 -18.46 -3.84
N ILE A 34 -27.75 -17.35 -3.63
CA ILE A 34 -27.09 -16.59 -4.70
C ILE A 34 -25.60 -16.62 -4.35
N ALA A 35 -24.79 -17.16 -5.25
CA ALA A 35 -23.34 -17.14 -5.16
C ALA A 35 -22.83 -15.95 -6.00
N TYR A 36 -21.74 -15.32 -5.58
CA TYR A 36 -21.09 -14.27 -6.39
C TYR A 36 -19.97 -14.91 -7.19
N THR A 37 -19.81 -14.55 -8.45
CA THR A 37 -18.79 -15.19 -9.32
C THR A 37 -17.38 -14.74 -8.96
N HIS A 38 -17.22 -13.53 -8.43
CA HIS A 38 -15.91 -12.94 -8.16
C HIS A 38 -15.56 -12.98 -6.67
N GLN A 39 -14.39 -13.54 -6.36
CA GLN A 39 -13.89 -13.79 -5.00
C GLN A 39 -13.93 -12.55 -4.09
N SER A 40 -13.52 -11.39 -4.58
CA SER A 40 -13.50 -10.16 -3.76
C SER A 40 -14.88 -9.73 -3.27
N PHE A 41 -15.96 -9.99 -4.02
CA PHE A 41 -17.32 -9.73 -3.52
C PHE A 41 -17.71 -10.74 -2.46
N GLN A 42 -17.34 -12.01 -2.63
CA GLN A 42 -17.58 -13.05 -1.62
C GLN A 42 -16.87 -12.70 -0.30
N GLU A 43 -15.59 -12.32 -0.36
CA GLU A 43 -14.77 -11.96 0.81
C GLU A 43 -15.32 -10.71 1.51
N TYR A 44 -15.73 -9.68 0.75
CA TYR A 44 -16.31 -8.47 1.33
C TYR A 44 -17.65 -8.75 2.04
N LEU A 45 -18.53 -9.55 1.43
CA LEU A 45 -19.80 -9.93 2.05
C LEU A 45 -19.60 -10.86 3.25
N ALA A 46 -18.65 -11.80 3.15
CA ALA A 46 -18.23 -12.62 4.28
C ALA A 46 -17.68 -11.74 5.41
N ALA A 47 -16.98 -10.65 5.12
CA ALA A 47 -16.47 -9.71 6.12
C ALA A 47 -17.59 -8.94 6.83
N ILE A 48 -18.65 -8.55 6.12
CA ILE A 48 -19.85 -7.96 6.74
C ILE A 48 -20.49 -8.95 7.72
N TYR A 49 -20.60 -10.20 7.32
CA TYR A 49 -21.15 -11.25 8.19
C TYR A 49 -20.23 -11.55 9.38
N LEU A 50 -18.92 -11.67 9.13
CA LEU A 50 -17.90 -11.94 10.13
C LEU A 50 -17.82 -10.83 11.16
N LYS A 51 -17.85 -9.55 10.75
CA LYS A 51 -17.85 -8.39 11.66
C LYS A 51 -18.85 -8.55 12.81
N ASN A 52 -20.09 -8.92 12.50
CA ASN A 52 -21.17 -8.99 13.49
C ASN A 52 -21.03 -10.19 14.45
N ARG A 53 -20.26 -11.22 14.08
CA ARG A 53 -20.05 -12.43 14.91
C ARG A 53 -18.71 -12.40 15.66
N LEU A 54 -17.67 -11.94 14.98
CA LEU A 54 -16.32 -11.82 15.51
C LEU A 54 -16.23 -10.67 16.51
N CYS A 55 -16.93 -9.56 16.27
CA CYS A 55 -16.85 -8.34 17.07
C CYS A 55 -18.24 -7.97 17.62
N MET A 56 -18.62 -8.57 18.75
CA MET A 56 -19.87 -8.23 19.45
C MET A 56 -19.56 -7.39 20.70
N ASP A 57 -20.29 -6.30 20.91
CA ASP A 57 -20.14 -5.41 22.08
C ASP A 57 -18.70 -4.96 22.36
N ASN A 58 -17.94 -4.66 21.29
CA ASN A 58 -16.52 -4.30 21.33
C ASN A 58 -15.59 -5.38 21.92
N ARG A 59 -16.02 -6.65 21.91
CA ARG A 59 -15.19 -7.81 22.27
C ARG A 59 -14.91 -8.68 21.05
N ILE A 60 -13.70 -9.22 20.99
CA ILE A 60 -13.31 -10.19 19.97
C ILE A 60 -13.66 -11.59 20.45
N ASN A 61 -14.46 -12.32 19.67
CA ASN A 61 -14.70 -13.73 19.91
C ASN A 61 -13.45 -14.54 19.50
N GLN A 62 -12.76 -15.12 20.48
CA GLN A 62 -11.50 -15.82 20.22
C GLN A 62 -11.69 -17.13 19.46
N ASP A 63 -12.73 -17.91 19.78
CA ASP A 63 -12.98 -19.20 19.10
C ASP A 63 -13.18 -18.99 17.59
N ILE A 64 -13.97 -17.98 17.21
CA ILE A 64 -14.20 -17.62 15.81
C ILE A 64 -12.91 -17.11 15.16
N LEU A 65 -12.13 -16.30 15.89
CA LEU A 65 -10.86 -15.81 15.36
C LEU A 65 -9.90 -16.97 15.08
N GLU A 66 -9.76 -17.91 16.02
CA GLU A 66 -8.88 -19.06 15.87
C GLU A 66 -9.31 -19.95 14.70
N GLU A 67 -10.61 -20.19 14.51
CA GLU A 67 -11.14 -20.89 13.33
C GLU A 67 -10.80 -20.15 12.02
N CYS A 68 -10.88 -18.81 12.01
CA CYS A 68 -10.48 -18.03 10.84
C CYS A 68 -8.97 -18.13 10.58
N LEU A 69 -8.16 -18.14 11.62
CA LEU A 69 -6.69 -18.16 11.52
C LEU A 69 -6.12 -19.57 11.26
N GLU A 70 -6.90 -20.63 11.47
CA GLU A 70 -6.48 -22.01 11.18
C GLU A 70 -6.13 -22.19 9.70
N TYR A 71 -6.85 -21.48 8.80
CA TYR A 71 -6.63 -21.53 7.36
C TYR A 71 -6.51 -20.12 6.77
N ARG A 72 -5.45 -19.87 5.98
CA ARG A 72 -5.22 -18.59 5.27
C ARG A 72 -6.33 -18.16 4.28
N ARG A 73 -7.36 -18.98 4.08
CA ARG A 73 -8.51 -18.67 3.23
C ARG A 73 -9.31 -17.47 3.74
N TRP A 74 -9.24 -17.17 5.02
CA TRP A 74 -9.95 -16.04 5.63
C TRP A 74 -9.18 -14.73 5.62
N ASP A 75 -7.90 -14.71 5.21
CA ASP A 75 -7.01 -13.55 5.36
C ASP A 75 -7.63 -12.25 4.83
N GLU A 76 -8.09 -12.23 3.57
CA GLU A 76 -8.70 -11.02 3.00
C GLU A 76 -10.06 -10.69 3.63
N THR A 77 -10.82 -11.71 4.05
CA THR A 77 -12.08 -11.48 4.78
C THR A 77 -11.82 -10.81 6.13
N VAL A 78 -10.77 -11.21 6.85
CA VAL A 78 -10.35 -10.60 8.12
C VAL A 78 -9.84 -9.17 7.89
N VAL A 79 -9.06 -8.96 6.84
CA VAL A 79 -8.56 -7.64 6.43
C VAL A 79 -9.71 -6.68 6.12
N PHE A 80 -10.70 -7.10 5.32
CA PHE A 80 -11.91 -6.30 5.08
C PHE A 80 -12.70 -6.07 6.36
N THR A 81 -12.79 -7.07 7.25
CA THR A 81 -13.48 -6.94 8.53
C THR A 81 -12.87 -5.81 9.36
N VAL A 82 -11.54 -5.73 9.45
CA VAL A 82 -10.83 -4.62 10.11
C VAL A 82 -11.19 -3.26 9.52
N GLY A 83 -11.27 -3.15 8.19
CA GLY A 83 -11.71 -1.94 7.51
C GLY A 83 -13.17 -1.53 7.81
N LEU A 84 -14.03 -2.48 8.18
CA LEU A 84 -15.44 -2.24 8.52
C LEU A 84 -15.68 -1.90 10.00
N LEU A 85 -14.70 -2.08 10.87
CA LEU A 85 -14.82 -1.87 12.32
C LEU A 85 -14.57 -0.42 12.75
N GLU A 86 -15.03 -0.08 13.95
CA GLU A 86 -14.64 1.15 14.64
C GLU A 86 -13.16 1.09 15.05
N LYS A 87 -12.52 2.26 15.20
CA LYS A 87 -11.06 2.36 15.39
C LYS A 87 -10.55 1.55 16.58
N GLU A 88 -11.20 1.65 17.75
CA GLU A 88 -10.75 0.92 18.94
C GLU A 88 -10.91 -0.60 18.79
N THR A 89 -12.03 -1.06 18.24
CA THR A 89 -12.28 -2.49 18.01
C THR A 89 -11.35 -3.07 16.96
N ALA A 90 -11.14 -2.34 15.86
CA ALA A 90 -10.15 -2.69 14.83
C ALA A 90 -8.74 -2.81 15.44
N LYS A 91 -8.38 -1.88 16.33
CA LYS A 91 -7.09 -1.89 17.01
C LYS A 91 -6.91 -3.08 17.94
N VAL A 92 -7.95 -3.44 18.71
CA VAL A 92 -7.93 -4.67 19.54
C VAL A 92 -7.78 -5.91 18.65
N LEU A 93 -8.49 -5.98 17.53
CA LEU A 93 -8.41 -7.11 16.61
C LEU A 93 -7.02 -7.24 15.98
N ILE A 94 -6.44 -6.16 15.45
CA ILE A 94 -5.09 -6.17 14.86
C ILE A 94 -4.05 -6.65 15.88
N ASN A 95 -4.09 -6.14 17.12
CA ASN A 95 -3.17 -6.57 18.17
C ASN A 95 -3.38 -8.03 18.59
N THR A 96 -4.63 -8.52 18.52
CA THR A 96 -4.92 -9.92 18.78
C THR A 96 -4.34 -10.80 17.68
N ILE A 97 -4.59 -10.48 16.40
CA ILE A 97 -4.05 -11.20 15.23
C ILE A 97 -2.52 -11.21 15.25
N TRP A 98 -1.88 -10.10 15.62
CA TRP A 98 -0.41 -9.99 15.66
C TRP A 98 0.24 -11.06 16.55
N ARG A 99 -0.45 -11.54 17.59
CA ARG A 99 0.06 -12.63 18.45
C ARG A 99 0.15 -13.99 17.75
N TYR A 100 -0.54 -14.16 16.63
CA TYR A 100 -0.63 -15.40 15.87
C TYR A 100 0.02 -15.28 14.48
N ASP A 101 -0.24 -14.17 13.78
CA ASP A 101 0.24 -13.93 12.43
C ASP A 101 0.67 -12.45 12.23
N LEU A 102 1.98 -12.25 12.09
CA LEU A 102 2.60 -10.95 11.87
C LEU A 102 2.16 -10.30 10.55
N TYR A 103 2.06 -11.08 9.48
CA TYR A 103 1.83 -10.56 8.12
C TYR A 103 0.36 -10.24 7.88
N LEU A 104 -0.55 -11.08 8.40
CA LEU A 104 -1.98 -10.78 8.40
C LEU A 104 -2.28 -9.54 9.24
N ALA A 105 -1.67 -9.41 10.43
CA ALA A 105 -1.82 -8.22 11.27
C ALA A 105 -1.35 -6.94 10.54
N GLY A 106 -0.21 -7.00 9.85
CA GLY A 106 0.26 -5.87 9.05
C GLY A 106 -0.64 -5.59 7.83
N SER A 107 -1.20 -6.62 7.19
CA SER A 107 -2.19 -6.45 6.11
C SER A 107 -3.45 -5.75 6.60
N CYS A 108 -3.91 -6.12 7.80
CA CYS A 108 -5.01 -5.48 8.51
C CYS A 108 -4.68 -4.02 8.85
N LEU A 109 -3.45 -3.73 9.26
CA LEU A 109 -3.00 -2.36 9.53
C LEU A 109 -3.07 -1.48 8.26
N GLY A 110 -2.89 -2.07 7.08
CA GLY A 110 -3.10 -1.40 5.79
C GLY A 110 -4.53 -0.91 5.55
N GLU A 111 -5.54 -1.58 6.13
CA GLU A 111 -6.96 -1.17 6.06
C GLU A 111 -7.41 -0.37 7.29
N TYR A 112 -6.57 -0.24 8.30
CA TYR A 112 -6.89 0.49 9.52
C TYR A 112 -7.13 1.98 9.23
N LYS A 113 -8.28 2.49 9.68
CA LYS A 113 -8.76 3.88 9.49
C LYS A 113 -8.26 4.86 10.56
N GLY A 114 -7.53 4.39 11.57
CA GLY A 114 -6.97 5.22 12.63
C GLY A 114 -5.51 5.60 12.39
N LEU A 115 -4.83 6.06 13.43
CA LEU A 115 -3.41 6.42 13.37
C LEU A 115 -2.54 5.16 13.41
N ARG A 116 -1.97 4.79 12.25
CA ARG A 116 -1.10 3.61 12.12
C ARG A 116 0.21 3.74 12.91
N SER A 117 0.61 4.95 13.28
CA SER A 117 1.76 5.21 14.17
C SER A 117 1.62 4.58 15.56
N GLU A 118 0.40 4.27 15.99
CA GLU A 118 0.14 3.54 17.24
C GLU A 118 0.67 2.10 17.22
N PHE A 119 0.90 1.54 16.03
CA PHE A 119 1.41 0.18 15.82
C PHE A 119 2.92 0.16 15.58
N LYS A 120 3.67 1.05 16.24
CA LYS A 120 5.12 1.14 16.09
C LYS A 120 5.82 -0.22 16.31
N GLY A 121 5.37 -0.99 17.31
CA GLY A 121 5.92 -2.32 17.60
C GLY A 121 5.76 -3.31 16.44
N LEU A 122 4.55 -3.39 15.87
CA LEU A 122 4.24 -4.23 14.71
C LEU A 122 5.05 -3.80 13.47
N ILE A 123 5.13 -2.48 13.21
CA ILE A 123 5.94 -1.94 12.10
C ILE A 123 7.43 -2.28 12.29
N ASP A 124 7.95 -2.14 13.51
CA ASP A 124 9.34 -2.45 13.82
C ASP A 124 9.65 -3.94 13.64
N GLU A 125 8.71 -4.82 13.96
CA GLU A 125 8.84 -6.26 13.73
C GLU A 125 8.79 -6.65 12.25
N LEU A 126 7.89 -6.03 11.47
CA LEU A 126 7.86 -6.19 10.01
C LEU A 126 9.17 -5.72 9.36
N LEU A 127 9.72 -4.59 9.83
CA LEU A 127 11.00 -4.06 9.34
C LEU A 127 12.20 -4.95 9.68
N LYS A 128 12.21 -5.61 10.84
CA LYS A 128 13.23 -6.64 11.17
C LYS A 128 13.19 -7.81 10.19
N ASN A 129 12.01 -8.11 9.64
CA ASN A 129 11.77 -9.20 8.69
C ASN A 129 11.76 -8.74 7.23
N ILE A 130 12.27 -7.54 6.89
CA ILE A 130 12.19 -6.96 5.54
C ILE A 130 12.85 -7.80 4.43
N LYS A 131 13.71 -8.76 4.77
CA LYS A 131 14.26 -9.75 3.83
C LYS A 131 13.19 -10.72 3.30
N ASN A 132 12.12 -10.94 4.06
CA ASN A 132 10.96 -11.74 3.65
C ASN A 132 10.09 -10.94 2.66
N GLU A 133 9.68 -11.57 1.56
CA GLU A 133 8.87 -10.92 0.52
C GLU A 133 7.49 -10.50 1.03
N GLU A 134 6.86 -11.31 1.87
CA GLU A 134 5.56 -11.05 2.48
C GLU A 134 5.64 -9.83 3.40
N ALA A 135 6.71 -9.70 4.19
CA ALA A 135 6.98 -8.50 4.98
C ALA A 135 7.05 -7.25 4.10
N ARG A 136 7.78 -7.31 2.97
CA ARG A 136 7.86 -6.17 2.03
C ARG A 136 6.49 -5.82 1.44
N HIS A 137 5.72 -6.82 1.01
CA HIS A 137 4.37 -6.62 0.46
C HIS A 137 3.46 -5.89 1.47
N VAL A 138 3.47 -6.35 2.72
CA VAL A 138 2.68 -5.76 3.80
C VAL A 138 3.13 -4.33 4.11
N LEU A 139 4.44 -4.07 4.19
CA LEU A 139 4.98 -2.72 4.42
C LEU A 139 4.56 -1.74 3.31
N ILE A 140 4.50 -2.20 2.06
CA ILE A 140 3.99 -1.39 0.94
C ILE A 140 2.51 -1.05 1.14
N LYS A 141 1.68 -1.98 1.63
CA LYS A 141 0.25 -1.71 1.91
C LYS A 141 0.08 -0.67 3.03
N ILE A 142 0.96 -0.66 4.03
CA ILE A 142 0.90 0.29 5.15
C ILE A 142 1.24 1.72 4.70
N SER A 143 2.27 1.96 3.87
CA SER A 143 2.56 3.25 3.22
C SER A 143 2.40 4.54 4.08
N GLU A 144 2.89 4.56 5.32
CA GLU A 144 2.79 5.74 6.22
C GLU A 144 4.07 6.59 6.27
N PRO A 145 3.98 7.90 6.63
CA PRO A 145 5.14 8.78 6.77
C PRO A 145 6.23 8.25 7.72
N VAL A 146 5.83 7.74 8.89
CA VAL A 146 6.78 7.20 9.89
C VAL A 146 7.51 5.97 9.35
N LEU A 147 6.85 5.16 8.53
CA LEU A 147 7.46 4.00 7.88
C LEU A 147 8.53 4.45 6.87
N ILE A 148 8.25 5.50 6.09
CA ILE A 148 9.20 6.04 5.11
C ILE A 148 10.50 6.49 5.80
N GLU A 149 10.40 7.21 6.91
CA GLU A 149 11.57 7.64 7.70
C GLU A 149 12.41 6.45 8.20
N LYS A 150 11.75 5.39 8.68
CA LYS A 150 12.43 4.16 9.12
C LYS A 150 13.11 3.43 7.97
N LEU A 151 12.47 3.33 6.80
CA LEU A 151 13.07 2.72 5.61
C LEU A 151 14.29 3.51 5.11
N ILE A 152 14.24 4.84 5.17
CA ILE A 152 15.38 5.71 4.85
C ILE A 152 16.54 5.46 5.82
N ALA A 153 16.27 5.26 7.11
CA ALA A 153 17.31 4.93 8.08
C ALA A 153 17.98 3.57 7.80
N LEU A 154 17.24 2.60 7.24
CA LEU A 154 17.77 1.30 6.84
C LEU A 154 18.59 1.34 5.54
N PHE A 155 18.52 2.43 4.78
CA PHE A 155 19.05 2.52 3.42
C PHE A 155 20.55 2.25 3.30
N ASN A 156 21.34 2.69 4.29
CA ASN A 156 22.79 2.47 4.37
C ASN A 156 23.19 1.24 5.22
N THR A 157 22.25 0.32 5.50
CA THR A 157 22.51 -0.90 6.27
C THR A 157 22.53 -2.12 5.35
N PHE A 158 22.81 -3.30 5.92
CA PHE A 158 22.68 -4.58 5.21
C PHE A 158 21.28 -4.84 4.66
N ALA A 159 20.23 -4.24 5.25
CA ALA A 159 18.85 -4.34 4.78
C ALA A 159 18.49 -3.26 3.74
N GLY A 160 19.44 -2.44 3.33
CA GLY A 160 19.15 -1.29 2.49
C GLY A 160 18.73 -1.63 1.07
N GLY A 161 19.04 -2.82 0.55
CA GLY A 161 18.52 -3.29 -0.73
C GLY A 161 17.02 -3.55 -0.67
N ASP A 162 16.57 -4.23 0.40
CA ASP A 162 15.15 -4.47 0.66
C ASP A 162 14.39 -3.17 0.96
N ALA A 163 14.98 -2.27 1.74
CA ALA A 163 14.40 -0.96 2.02
C ALA A 163 14.25 -0.10 0.75
N ALA A 164 15.22 -0.18 -0.16
CA ALA A 164 15.15 0.47 -1.46
C ALA A 164 14.00 -0.08 -2.32
N ASP A 165 13.79 -1.41 -2.34
CA ASP A 165 12.67 -2.02 -3.05
C ASP A 165 11.31 -1.51 -2.51
N VAL A 166 11.14 -1.51 -1.18
CA VAL A 166 9.92 -1.03 -0.54
C VAL A 166 9.70 0.46 -0.83
N LEU A 167 10.71 1.32 -0.66
CA LEU A 167 10.60 2.77 -0.93
C LEU A 167 10.24 3.05 -2.39
N GLY A 168 10.85 2.35 -3.34
CA GLY A 168 10.54 2.50 -4.76
C GLY A 168 9.11 2.08 -5.11
N LYS A 169 8.60 1.03 -4.44
CA LYS A 169 7.21 0.57 -4.59
C LYS A 169 6.22 1.49 -3.88
N ILE A 170 6.56 2.09 -2.75
CA ILE A 170 5.71 3.12 -2.10
C ILE A 170 5.63 4.36 -3.00
N GLY A 171 6.76 4.85 -3.52
CA GLY A 171 6.76 5.99 -4.45
C GLY A 171 6.52 7.35 -3.78
N SER A 172 6.78 7.48 -2.47
CA SER A 172 6.47 8.69 -1.73
C SER A 172 7.47 9.82 -2.00
N GLU A 173 6.95 11.00 -2.30
CA GLU A 173 7.74 12.23 -2.46
C GLU A 173 8.58 12.57 -1.22
N LYS A 174 8.12 12.17 -0.03
CA LYS A 174 8.86 12.38 1.24
C LYS A 174 10.23 11.70 1.25
N ALA A 175 10.44 10.69 0.42
CA ALA A 175 11.73 10.01 0.29
C ALA A 175 12.71 10.73 -0.64
N VAL A 176 12.27 11.67 -1.48
CA VAL A 176 13.09 12.31 -2.51
C VAL A 176 14.29 13.04 -1.91
N ASP A 177 14.08 13.91 -0.94
CA ASP A 177 15.14 14.72 -0.34
C ASP A 177 16.22 13.89 0.35
N PRO A 178 15.87 12.91 1.22
CA PRO A 178 16.84 11.98 1.78
C PRO A 178 17.58 11.16 0.73
N LEU A 179 16.89 10.68 -0.31
CA LEU A 179 17.53 9.90 -1.39
C LEU A 179 18.48 10.75 -2.24
N ILE A 180 18.18 12.03 -2.47
CA ILE A 180 19.11 12.96 -3.13
C ILE A 180 20.38 13.12 -2.30
N LYS A 181 20.28 13.16 -0.96
CA LYS A 181 21.46 13.19 -0.09
C LYS A 181 22.31 11.94 -0.27
N PHE A 182 21.71 10.74 -0.21
CA PHE A 182 22.44 9.50 -0.47
C PHE A 182 23.06 9.45 -1.87
N PHE A 183 22.34 9.93 -2.89
CA PHE A 183 22.83 9.99 -4.26
C PHE A 183 24.04 10.92 -4.43
N ASN A 184 24.06 12.06 -3.73
CA ASN A 184 25.08 13.10 -3.85
C ASN A 184 26.18 13.01 -2.76
N ASP A 185 26.13 12.00 -1.91
CA ASP A 185 27.12 11.77 -0.87
C ASP A 185 28.40 11.17 -1.48
N LYS A 186 29.49 11.92 -1.43
CA LYS A 186 30.77 11.52 -2.04
C LYS A 186 31.41 10.34 -1.29
N ASP A 187 31.16 10.28 0.00
CA ASP A 187 31.77 9.33 0.92
C ASP A 187 30.92 8.04 1.05
N ALA A 188 29.70 8.06 0.52
CA ALA A 188 28.84 6.89 0.46
C ALA A 188 29.36 5.82 -0.53
N ASP A 189 29.11 4.56 -0.18
CA ASP A 189 29.34 3.41 -1.05
C ASP A 189 28.63 3.59 -2.40
N THR A 190 29.31 3.23 -3.48
CA THR A 190 28.75 3.26 -4.84
C THR A 190 27.44 2.51 -4.95
N ASP A 191 27.26 1.41 -4.22
CA ASP A 191 25.99 0.66 -4.18
C ASP A 191 24.86 1.41 -3.48
N VAL A 192 25.16 2.23 -2.47
CA VAL A 192 24.17 3.10 -1.83
C VAL A 192 23.71 4.18 -2.80
N ARG A 193 24.66 4.81 -3.52
CA ARG A 193 24.34 5.84 -4.53
C ARG A 193 23.55 5.28 -5.70
N ARG A 194 23.93 4.09 -6.19
CA ARG A 194 23.22 3.38 -7.26
C ARG A 194 21.79 3.02 -6.86
N ARG A 195 21.59 2.51 -5.64
CA ARG A 195 20.25 2.27 -5.08
C ARG A 195 19.44 3.57 -4.97
N ALA A 196 20.06 4.65 -4.50
CA ALA A 196 19.38 5.94 -4.40
C ALA A 196 18.91 6.42 -5.77
N ALA A 197 19.74 6.29 -6.81
CA ALA A 197 19.36 6.60 -8.19
C ALA A 197 18.19 5.74 -8.67
N ASP A 198 18.24 4.41 -8.50
CA ASP A 198 17.15 3.50 -8.91
C ASP A 198 15.82 3.84 -8.21
N VAL A 199 15.85 4.07 -6.90
CA VAL A 199 14.64 4.44 -6.14
C VAL A 199 14.09 5.80 -6.58
N LEU A 200 14.96 6.79 -6.83
CA LEU A 200 14.54 8.08 -7.38
C LEU A 200 13.90 7.93 -8.76
N GLY A 201 14.44 7.07 -9.63
CA GLY A 201 13.85 6.73 -10.93
C GLY A 201 12.45 6.13 -10.80
N LYS A 202 12.26 5.17 -9.87
CA LYS A 202 10.97 4.56 -9.55
C LYS A 202 9.96 5.56 -8.98
N ILE A 203 10.38 6.42 -8.05
CA ILE A 203 9.53 7.48 -7.49
C ILE A 203 9.11 8.45 -8.60
N THR A 204 10.03 8.85 -9.48
CA THR A 204 9.72 9.77 -10.59
C THR A 204 8.58 9.25 -11.46
N LYS A 205 8.54 7.94 -11.75
CA LYS A 205 7.44 7.31 -12.52
C LYS A 205 6.06 7.47 -11.88
N LYS A 206 5.99 7.66 -10.56
CA LYS A 206 4.77 7.78 -9.76
C LYS A 206 4.40 9.22 -9.40
N LEU A 207 5.36 10.14 -9.45
CA LEU A 207 5.13 11.56 -9.19
C LEU A 207 4.25 12.20 -10.26
N LYS A 208 3.55 13.27 -9.87
CA LYS A 208 2.84 14.15 -10.82
C LYS A 208 3.83 14.89 -11.71
N GLU A 209 3.33 15.33 -12.84
CA GLU A 209 4.11 16.00 -13.87
C GLU A 209 4.98 17.16 -13.35
N GLU A 210 4.42 18.04 -12.52
CA GLU A 210 5.14 19.19 -11.93
C GLU A 210 6.30 18.77 -11.02
N GLU A 211 6.08 17.76 -10.18
CA GLU A 211 7.09 17.27 -9.22
C GLU A 211 8.23 16.52 -9.91
N GLN A 212 7.92 15.79 -11.00
CA GLN A 212 8.96 15.21 -11.85
C GLN A 212 9.89 16.29 -12.45
N ASP A 213 9.32 17.43 -12.87
CA ASP A 213 10.10 18.52 -13.49
C ASP A 213 11.01 19.21 -12.47
N LYS A 214 10.48 19.45 -11.25
CA LYS A 214 11.26 19.96 -10.10
C LYS A 214 12.39 19.01 -9.73
N LEU A 215 12.11 17.72 -9.61
CA LEU A 215 13.10 16.69 -9.31
C LEU A 215 14.19 16.62 -10.38
N PHE A 216 13.79 16.65 -11.66
CA PHE A 216 14.74 16.66 -12.76
C PHE A 216 15.67 17.88 -12.71
N ALA A 217 15.13 19.09 -12.54
CA ALA A 217 15.94 20.30 -12.45
C ALA A 217 16.94 20.22 -11.29
N ARG A 218 16.50 19.72 -10.14
CA ARG A 218 17.36 19.52 -8.96
C ARG A 218 18.48 18.52 -9.26
N ILE A 219 18.18 17.33 -9.77
CA ILE A 219 19.20 16.33 -10.15
C ILE A 219 20.17 16.90 -11.18
N TYR A 220 19.65 17.62 -12.18
CA TYR A 220 20.45 18.24 -13.23
C TYR A 220 21.42 19.31 -12.70
N SER A 221 21.07 20.02 -11.61
CA SER A 221 21.96 21.00 -10.96
C SER A 221 23.01 20.39 -10.03
N LEU A 222 22.89 19.12 -9.63
CA LEU A 222 23.84 18.49 -8.71
C LEU A 222 25.23 18.37 -9.36
N LYS A 223 26.27 18.77 -8.60
CA LYS A 223 27.69 18.68 -8.97
C LYS A 223 28.26 17.34 -8.48
N PHE A 224 28.01 16.26 -9.23
CA PHE A 224 28.44 14.90 -8.86
C PHE A 224 28.72 14.00 -10.08
N ASP A 225 29.14 12.75 -9.83
CA ASP A 225 29.54 11.72 -10.81
C ASP A 225 28.64 11.72 -12.06
N ILE A 226 29.26 11.99 -13.21
CA ILE A 226 28.57 12.19 -14.48
C ILE A 226 27.86 10.91 -14.94
N ASN A 227 28.40 9.73 -14.63
CA ASN A 227 27.87 8.45 -15.11
C ASN A 227 26.57 8.06 -14.40
N LEU A 228 26.53 8.19 -13.06
CA LEU A 228 25.33 7.92 -12.27
C LEU A 228 24.21 8.92 -12.60
N LYS A 229 24.58 10.18 -12.82
CA LYS A 229 23.67 11.23 -13.25
C LYS A 229 23.10 10.94 -14.63
N ASP A 230 23.91 10.50 -15.58
CA ASP A 230 23.45 10.17 -16.93
C ASP A 230 22.51 8.97 -16.96
N SER A 231 22.76 7.96 -16.10
CA SER A 231 21.84 6.82 -15.94
C SER A 231 20.48 7.27 -15.41
N LEU A 232 20.45 8.05 -14.33
CA LEU A 232 19.20 8.58 -13.75
C LEU A 232 18.48 9.53 -14.71
N ILE A 233 19.21 10.42 -15.37
CA ILE A 233 18.66 11.31 -16.41
C ILE A 233 18.06 10.50 -17.56
N THR A 234 18.67 9.39 -17.95
CA THR A 234 18.14 8.52 -19.02
C THR A 234 16.84 7.85 -18.58
N GLU A 235 16.75 7.42 -17.33
CA GLU A 235 15.50 6.89 -16.81
C GLU A 235 14.41 7.96 -16.73
N ILE A 236 14.74 9.18 -16.28
CA ILE A 236 13.80 10.31 -16.24
C ILE A 236 13.41 10.77 -17.65
N LYS A 237 14.32 10.73 -18.63
CA LYS A 237 14.02 11.01 -20.05
C LYS A 237 12.89 10.12 -20.57
N ASN A 238 12.94 8.83 -20.25
CA ASN A 238 11.90 7.89 -20.68
C ASN A 238 10.54 8.22 -20.07
N VAL A 239 10.51 8.72 -18.83
CA VAL A 239 9.27 9.16 -18.16
C VAL A 239 8.77 10.50 -18.70
N THR A 240 9.67 11.42 -19.02
CA THR A 240 9.35 12.82 -19.39
C THR A 240 9.40 13.09 -20.89
N ALA A 241 9.44 12.07 -21.74
CA ALA A 241 9.83 12.10 -23.15
C ALA A 241 9.33 13.31 -23.97
N ARG A 242 8.04 13.65 -23.90
CA ARG A 242 7.44 14.75 -24.68
C ARG A 242 7.87 16.15 -24.22
N ARG A 243 8.28 16.28 -22.96
CA ARG A 243 8.61 17.56 -22.29
C ARG A 243 10.08 17.69 -21.91
N PHE A 244 10.84 16.60 -22.04
CA PHE A 244 12.26 16.55 -21.69
C PHE A 244 13.09 17.69 -22.31
N ILE A 245 12.87 18.03 -23.59
CA ILE A 245 13.58 19.13 -24.26
C ILE A 245 13.30 20.48 -23.58
N LYS A 246 12.05 20.73 -23.19
CA LYS A 246 11.64 21.97 -22.51
C LYS A 246 12.27 22.04 -21.11
N ILE A 247 12.16 20.96 -20.33
CA ILE A 247 12.66 20.91 -18.96
C ILE A 247 14.19 21.00 -18.93
N SER A 248 14.89 20.29 -19.83
CA SER A 248 16.36 20.37 -19.93
C SER A 248 16.87 21.76 -20.30
N LYS A 249 16.18 22.48 -21.19
CA LYS A 249 16.47 23.90 -21.47
C LYS A 249 16.27 24.79 -20.24
N LEU A 250 15.20 24.57 -19.47
CA LEU A 250 14.92 25.35 -18.25
C LEU A 250 15.98 25.08 -17.17
N ALA A 251 16.35 23.82 -16.95
CA ALA A 251 17.38 23.44 -16.00
C ALA A 251 18.75 24.05 -16.33
N ARG A 252 19.12 24.11 -17.62
CA ARG A 252 20.37 24.76 -18.07
C ARG A 252 20.37 26.28 -17.83
N LYS A 253 19.22 26.94 -17.96
CA LYS A 253 19.09 28.40 -17.75
C LYS A 253 19.16 28.83 -16.28
N GLN A 254 18.91 27.91 -15.34
CA GLN A 254 18.94 28.20 -13.90
C GLN A 254 20.33 28.02 -13.27
N MET A 255 21.37 27.79 -14.07
CA MET A 255 22.75 27.66 -13.58
C MET A 255 23.39 29.05 -13.41
N PRO A 256 24.01 29.36 -12.26
CA PRO A 256 24.96 30.46 -12.19
C PRO A 256 26.20 30.11 -13.03
N GLU A 257 26.74 31.10 -13.75
CA GLU A 257 27.99 31.01 -14.54
C GLU A 257 29.18 30.49 -13.70
#